data_AF-A0A640STK8-F1
#
_entry.id   AF-A0A640STK8-F1
#
_cell.length_a   1.000
_cell.length_b   1.000
_cell.length_c   1.000
_cell.angle_alpha   90.00
_cell.angle_beta   90.00
_cell.angle_gamma   90.00
#
_symmetry.space_group_name_H-M   'P 1'
#
loop_
_entity.id
_entity.type
_entity.pdbx_description
1 polymer ?
#
loop_
_entity_poly.entity_id
_entity_poly.type
_entity_poly.pdbx_seq_one_letter_code
_entity_poly.pdbx_strand_id
1 'polypeptide(L)'
;MFPRSKSGKFGTFTLCFLSGALAGVLAAGPALAANDPEGDELTEYEGRVVAKEGLVLRTGPSTEFRAIGLKEYGSVVGISCRLNGQLIEDNPVWYKLSDASYVWSSTRHIVNDGEDPRWC
;
A
#
# COMPACT_ATOMS: atom_id res chain seq x y z
N MET A 1 17.20 -13.74 21.41
CA MET A 1 15.99 -14.34 22.00
C MET A 1 14.76 -13.79 21.30
N PHE A 2 14.12 -14.57 20.44
CA PHE A 2 12.74 -14.34 20.04
C PHE A 2 11.85 -15.25 20.89
N PRO A 3 10.61 -14.82 21.17
CA PRO A 3 9.52 -15.70 20.78
C PRO A 3 8.48 -14.98 19.93
N ARG A 4 8.06 -15.71 18.90
CA ARG A 4 6.94 -15.43 18.02
C ARG A 4 5.63 -15.56 18.79
N SER A 5 4.69 -14.65 18.56
CA SER A 5 3.28 -14.85 18.89
C SER A 5 2.54 -15.31 17.64
N LYS A 6 2.04 -16.55 17.66
CA LYS A 6 1.03 -17.11 16.76
C LYS A 6 0.01 -17.79 17.66
N SER A 7 -1.22 -17.28 17.73
CA SER A 7 -2.38 -18.08 18.18
C SER A 7 -3.69 -17.34 17.88
N GLY A 8 -4.43 -17.85 16.89
CA GLY A 8 -5.82 -17.47 16.61
C GLY A 8 -6.52 -18.76 16.17
N LYS A 9 -7.40 -19.26 17.05
CA LYS A 9 -7.75 -20.67 17.20
C LYS A 9 -8.91 -21.08 16.29
N PHE A 10 -8.77 -22.27 15.72
CA PHE A 10 -9.79 -23.05 15.01
C PHE A 10 -11.07 -23.19 15.84
N GLY A 11 -12.22 -23.08 15.18
CA GLY A 11 -13.54 -23.29 15.78
C GLY A 11 -14.57 -23.70 14.74
N THR A 12 -14.31 -24.78 14.01
CA THR A 12 -15.33 -25.43 13.17
C THR A 12 -16.14 -26.36 14.06
N PHE A 13 -17.38 -25.99 14.39
CA PHE A 13 -18.35 -26.89 15.01
C PHE A 13 -19.35 -27.37 13.96
N THR A 14 -19.19 -28.63 13.60
CA THR A 14 -20.03 -29.44 12.73
C THR A 14 -21.43 -29.64 13.34
N LEU A 15 -22.48 -29.45 12.54
CA LEU A 15 -23.81 -30.00 12.79
C LEU A 15 -24.35 -30.62 11.49
N CYS A 16 -24.25 -31.95 11.41
CA CYS A 16 -24.92 -32.78 10.40
C CYS A 16 -26.32 -33.13 10.91
N PHE A 17 -27.39 -32.80 10.16
CA PHE A 17 -28.66 -33.53 10.23
C PHE A 17 -29.37 -33.58 8.86
N LEU A 18 -29.33 -34.79 8.28
CA LEU A 18 -30.40 -35.57 7.62
C LEU A 18 -31.08 -35.15 6.28
N SER A 19 -30.88 -36.06 5.31
CA SER A 19 -31.88 -36.69 4.42
C SER A 19 -32.44 -35.96 3.18
N GLY A 20 -32.23 -36.61 2.01
CA GLY A 20 -33.06 -36.45 0.81
C GLY A 20 -32.36 -36.92 -0.46
N ALA A 21 -32.78 -38.06 -1.03
CA ALA A 21 -32.19 -38.67 -2.24
C ALA A 21 -33.04 -38.43 -3.51
N LEU A 22 -32.34 -38.43 -4.65
CA LEU A 22 -32.73 -38.72 -6.05
C LEU A 22 -32.92 -37.54 -7.05
N ALA A 23 -31.93 -37.51 -7.95
CA ALA A 23 -32.01 -37.39 -9.42
C ALA A 23 -32.44 -36.06 -10.05
N GLY A 24 -31.49 -35.45 -10.77
CA GLY A 24 -31.77 -34.88 -12.08
C GLY A 24 -31.13 -33.53 -12.39
N VAL A 25 -30.39 -33.53 -13.51
CA VAL A 25 -30.34 -32.46 -14.53
C VAL A 25 -29.28 -31.36 -14.38
N LEU A 26 -28.33 -31.46 -15.32
CA LEU A 26 -27.50 -30.46 -15.99
C LEU A 26 -26.51 -29.64 -15.14
N ALA A 27 -25.24 -29.90 -15.41
CA ALA A 27 -24.12 -29.04 -15.09
C ALA A 27 -24.30 -27.64 -15.69
N ALA A 28 -25.02 -26.77 -14.98
CA ALA A 28 -24.69 -25.35 -14.99
C ALA A 28 -23.41 -25.24 -14.15
N GLY A 29 -22.25 -25.29 -14.83
CA GLY A 29 -20.98 -24.99 -14.19
C GLY A 29 -21.12 -23.66 -13.44
N PRO A 30 -20.44 -23.48 -12.29
CA PRO A 30 -20.35 -22.16 -11.73
C PRO A 30 -19.80 -21.26 -12.85
N ALA A 31 -20.60 -20.28 -13.27
CA ALA A 31 -20.05 -19.11 -13.87
C ALA A 31 -19.11 -18.57 -12.80
N LEU A 32 -17.83 -18.94 -12.90
CA LEU A 32 -16.77 -18.13 -12.36
C LEU A 32 -17.01 -16.81 -13.06
N ALA A 33 -17.67 -15.89 -12.36
CA ALA A 33 -17.51 -14.49 -12.63
C ALA A 33 -15.99 -14.32 -12.66
N ALA A 34 -15.43 -14.23 -13.87
CA ALA A 34 -14.13 -13.68 -14.06
C ALA A 34 -14.24 -12.31 -13.39
N ASN A 35 -13.68 -12.21 -12.19
CA ASN A 35 -13.26 -10.92 -11.72
C ASN A 35 -12.17 -10.56 -12.72
N ASP A 36 -12.56 -9.86 -13.78
CA ASP A 36 -11.66 -8.96 -14.47
C ASP A 36 -11.46 -7.81 -13.49
N PRO A 37 -10.32 -7.70 -12.78
CA PRO A 37 -9.93 -6.42 -12.24
C PRO A 37 -9.46 -5.56 -13.42
N GLU A 38 -10.38 -5.19 -14.32
CA GLU A 38 -10.28 -3.95 -15.08
C GLU A 38 -10.88 -2.83 -14.21
N GLY A 39 -10.37 -2.74 -12.99
CA GLY A 39 -10.29 -1.49 -12.27
C GLY A 39 -8.81 -1.15 -12.24
N ASP A 40 -8.46 0.10 -12.53
CA ASP A 40 -7.34 0.73 -11.83
C ASP A 40 -7.62 0.57 -10.33
N GLU A 41 -7.29 -0.60 -9.77
CA GLU A 41 -7.02 -0.69 -8.35
C GLU A 41 -5.94 0.37 -8.17
N LEU A 42 -6.31 1.50 -7.55
CA LEU A 42 -5.36 2.53 -7.18
C LEU A 42 -4.44 1.86 -6.17
N THR A 43 -3.47 1.10 -6.67
CA THR A 43 -2.52 0.37 -5.85
C THR A 43 -1.69 1.46 -5.21
N GLU A 44 -2.10 1.83 -4.01
CA GLU A 44 -1.40 2.78 -3.18
C GLU A 44 -0.08 2.09 -2.84
N TYR A 45 1.03 2.61 -3.37
CA TYR A 45 2.34 2.10 -3.01
C TYR A 45 2.59 2.47 -1.55
N GLU A 46 3.12 1.55 -0.76
CA GLU A 46 3.48 1.87 0.62
C GLU A 46 4.98 2.16 0.72
N GLY A 47 5.33 3.11 1.57
CA GLY A 47 6.71 3.41 1.91
C GLY A 47 6.89 3.60 3.40
N ARG A 48 8.04 3.17 3.92
CA ARG A 48 8.44 3.39 5.30
C ARG A 48 9.47 4.50 5.40
N VAL A 49 9.20 5.46 6.27
CA VAL A 49 10.13 6.54 6.61
C VAL A 49 11.31 5.97 7.39
N VAL A 50 12.51 6.10 6.85
CA VAL A 50 13.77 5.66 7.49
C VAL A 50 14.70 6.84 7.83
N ALA A 51 14.31 8.06 7.46
CA ALA A 51 14.97 9.29 7.89
C ALA A 51 14.79 9.49 9.41
N LYS A 52 15.90 9.54 10.18
CA LYS A 52 15.85 9.68 11.64
C LYS A 52 15.22 11.00 12.11
N GLU A 53 15.44 12.07 11.36
CA GLU A 53 14.85 13.39 11.64
C GLU A 53 13.42 13.54 11.08
N GLY A 54 12.87 12.47 10.48
CA GLY A 54 11.58 12.48 9.81
C GLY A 54 11.61 13.09 8.40
N LEU A 55 10.43 13.22 7.80
CA LEU A 55 10.22 13.78 6.48
C LEU A 55 9.25 14.95 6.53
N VAL A 56 9.72 16.10 6.04
CA VAL A 56 8.92 17.31 5.96
C VAL A 56 7.91 17.18 4.82
N LEU A 57 6.63 17.26 5.16
CA LEU A 57 5.54 17.30 4.19
C LEU A 57 5.43 18.70 3.61
N ARG A 58 5.29 18.80 2.29
CA ARG A 58 5.17 20.07 1.57
C ARG A 58 3.96 20.09 0.66
N THR A 59 3.51 21.30 0.32
CA THR A 59 2.41 21.50 -0.65
C THR A 59 2.85 21.33 -2.12
N GLY A 60 4.14 21.10 -2.38
CA GLY A 60 4.67 20.90 -3.72
C GLY A 60 6.11 20.35 -3.70
N PRO A 61 6.63 19.91 -4.85
CA PRO A 61 7.88 19.16 -4.94
C PRO A 61 9.13 20.07 -4.99
N SER A 62 9.21 21.03 -4.06
CA SER A 62 10.33 21.96 -3.89
C SER A 62 10.34 22.52 -2.47
N THR A 63 11.51 22.91 -1.96
CA THR A 63 11.71 23.56 -0.68
C THR A 63 11.09 24.94 -0.59
N GLU A 64 10.74 25.56 -1.73
CA GLU A 64 10.03 26.84 -1.79
C GLU A 64 8.54 26.71 -1.43
N PHE A 65 7.97 25.51 -1.57
CA PHE A 65 6.60 25.26 -1.16
C PHE A 65 6.48 25.14 0.36
N ARG A 66 5.35 25.61 0.89
CA ARG A 66 5.07 25.61 2.33
C ARG A 66 5.22 24.22 2.93
N ALA A 67 5.93 24.12 4.06
CA ALA A 67 5.92 22.95 4.92
C ALA A 67 4.58 22.87 5.69
N ILE A 68 3.91 21.73 5.62
CA ILE A 68 2.58 21.50 6.21
C ILE A 68 2.57 20.43 7.29
N GLY A 69 3.70 19.76 7.53
CA GLY A 69 3.80 18.77 8.59
C GLY A 69 5.11 17.99 8.54
N LEU A 70 5.16 16.95 9.36
CA LEU A 70 6.28 16.04 9.49
C LEU A 70 5.75 14.60 9.58
N LYS A 71 6.40 13.65 8.90
CA LYS A 71 6.24 12.22 9.14
C LYS A 71 7.46 11.71 9.89
N GLU A 72 7.25 11.11 11.05
CA GLU A 72 8.33 10.65 11.91
C GLU A 72 8.99 9.38 11.38
N TYR A 73 10.19 9.09 11.86
CA TYR A 73 10.87 7.82 11.61
C TYR A 73 9.97 6.62 11.91
N GLY A 74 9.99 5.62 11.02
CA GLY A 74 9.20 4.40 11.15
C GLY A 74 7.75 4.53 10.67
N SER A 75 7.26 5.75 10.40
CA SER A 75 5.93 5.98 9.83
C SER A 75 5.78 5.25 8.50
N VAL A 76 4.58 4.70 8.26
CA VAL A 76 4.18 4.20 6.94
C VAL A 76 3.42 5.32 6.24
N VAL A 77 3.74 5.56 4.98
CA VAL A 77 3.08 6.54 4.12
C VAL A 77 2.55 5.83 2.88
N GLY A 78 1.35 6.21 2.46
CA GLY A 78 0.83 5.86 1.15
C GLY A 78 1.39 6.82 0.10
N ILE A 79 1.82 6.28 -1.02
CA ILE A 79 2.46 6.96 -2.14
C ILE A 79 1.59 6.71 -3.37
N SER A 80 1.13 7.79 -3.98
CA SER A 80 0.33 7.71 -5.20
C SER A 80 1.21 7.57 -6.45
N CYS A 81 2.29 8.35 -6.53
CA CYS A 81 3.25 8.30 -7.63
C CYS A 81 4.55 9.06 -7.32
N ARG A 82 5.59 8.85 -8.15
CA ARG A 82 6.86 9.59 -8.13
C ARG A 82 6.92 10.63 -9.26
N LEU A 83 7.61 11.74 -9.01
CA LEU A 83 7.73 12.83 -9.98
C LEU A 83 9.07 13.56 -9.82
N ASN A 84 9.46 14.32 -10.86
CA ASN A 84 10.60 15.22 -10.78
C ASN A 84 10.20 16.54 -10.11
N GLY A 85 11.02 16.98 -9.16
CA GLY A 85 10.90 18.25 -8.46
C GLY A 85 12.23 18.99 -8.40
N GLN A 86 12.41 19.79 -7.37
CA GLN A 86 13.69 20.41 -7.07
C GLN A 86 14.76 19.33 -6.85
N LEU A 87 15.94 19.56 -7.45
CA LEU A 87 17.12 18.74 -7.23
C LEU A 87 17.68 18.98 -5.83
N ILE A 88 17.66 17.97 -4.98
CA ILE A 88 18.26 18.00 -3.63
C ILE A 88 19.24 16.84 -3.53
N GLU A 89 20.48 17.11 -3.14
CA GLU A 89 21.56 16.11 -3.05
C GLU A 89 21.66 15.23 -4.32
N ASP A 90 21.68 15.88 -5.49
CA ASP A 90 21.74 15.23 -6.81
C ASP A 90 20.58 14.26 -7.12
N ASN A 91 19.47 14.35 -6.38
CA ASN A 91 18.28 13.54 -6.60
C ASN A 91 17.03 14.40 -6.84
N PRO A 92 16.46 14.37 -8.06
CA PRO A 92 15.27 15.14 -8.42
C PRO A 92 13.96 14.45 -8.04
N VAL A 93 13.99 13.22 -7.49
CA VAL A 93 12.79 12.42 -7.27
C VAL A 93 12.06 12.86 -6.00
N TRP A 94 10.79 13.14 -6.16
CA TRP A 94 9.83 13.40 -5.09
C TRP A 94 8.70 12.38 -5.16
N TYR A 95 8.07 12.12 -4.02
CA TYR A 95 6.83 11.35 -3.97
C TYR A 95 5.65 12.26 -3.67
N LYS A 96 4.56 12.05 -4.42
CA LYS A 96 3.24 12.54 -4.06
C LYS A 96 2.56 11.49 -3.19
N LEU A 97 2.19 11.88 -1.97
CA LEU A 97 1.50 11.02 -1.03
C LEU A 97 -0.01 11.00 -1.29
N SER A 98 -0.71 10.04 -0.70
CA SER A 98 -2.17 9.85 -0.82
C SER A 98 -2.97 11.07 -0.37
N ASP A 99 -2.45 11.81 0.62
CA ASP A 99 -3.04 13.05 1.13
C ASP A 99 -2.74 14.28 0.26
N ALA A 100 -2.21 14.06 -0.95
CA ALA A 100 -1.77 15.07 -1.91
C ALA A 100 -0.61 15.97 -1.40
N SER A 101 0.04 15.61 -0.30
CA SER A 101 1.30 16.24 0.10
C SER A 101 2.49 15.67 -0.68
N TYR A 102 3.62 16.37 -0.59
CA TYR A 102 4.85 16.02 -1.29
C TYR A 102 5.99 15.84 -0.29
N VAL A 103 6.78 14.80 -0.51
CA VAL A 103 8.01 14.55 0.24
C VAL A 103 9.15 14.35 -0.74
N TRP A 104 10.30 14.95 -0.41
CA TRP A 104 11.51 14.63 -1.14
C TRP A 104 11.94 13.21 -0.75
N SER A 105 12.23 12.40 -1.75
CA SER A 105 12.66 11.03 -1.52
C SER A 105 14.11 10.88 -1.96
N SER A 106 14.96 10.49 -1.03
CA SER A 106 16.17 9.75 -1.37
C SER A 106 16.01 8.30 -0.93
N THR A 107 16.79 7.39 -1.51
CA THR A 107 16.86 5.99 -1.07
C THR A 107 17.25 5.86 0.42
N ARG A 108 17.71 6.95 1.05
CA ARG A 108 18.04 7.04 2.48
C ARG A 108 16.87 7.50 3.35
N HIS A 109 15.75 7.93 2.76
CA HIS A 109 14.63 8.57 3.47
C HIS A 109 13.36 7.75 3.48
N ILE A 110 13.04 7.07 2.37
CA ILE A 110 11.90 6.17 2.26
C ILE A 110 12.38 4.85 1.67
N VAL A 111 11.95 3.75 2.27
CA VAL A 111 12.06 2.40 1.70
C VAL A 111 10.67 2.00 1.22
N ASN A 112 10.53 1.71 -0.08
CA ASN A 112 9.27 1.25 -0.65
C ASN A 112 9.01 -0.20 -0.22
N ASP A 113 7.78 -0.48 0.20
CA ASP A 113 7.32 -1.83 0.50
C ASP A 113 6.76 -2.43 -0.81
N GLY A 114 7.58 -3.20 -1.54
CA GLY A 114 7.17 -3.86 -2.78
C GLY A 114 7.73 -3.22 -4.05
N GLU A 115 6.87 -3.03 -5.05
CA GLU A 115 7.24 -2.41 -6.32
C GLU A 115 7.46 -0.90 -6.16
N ASP A 116 8.34 -0.34 -6.98
CA ASP A 116 8.56 1.10 -7.00
C ASP A 116 7.31 1.85 -7.47
N PRO A 117 6.97 3.00 -6.84
CA PRO A 117 5.90 3.85 -7.30
C PRO A 117 6.06 4.25 -8.77
N ARG A 118 4.97 4.13 -9.55
CA ARG A 118 4.91 4.61 -10.93
C ARG A 118 5.15 6.11 -11.01
N TRP A 119 5.57 6.58 -12.19
CA TRP A 119 5.66 8.00 -12.46
C TRP A 119 4.27 8.64 -12.54
N CYS A 120 4.16 9.86 -11.99
CA CYS A 120 3.18 10.83 -12.45
C CYS A 120 3.66 11.38 -13.82
#